data_AF-A0A8T3SKL8-F1
#
_entry.id   AF-A0A8T3SKL8-F1
#
_cell.length_a   1.000
_cell.length_b   1.000
_cell.length_c   1.000
_cell.angle_alpha   90.00
_cell.angle_beta   90.00
_cell.angle_gamma   90.00
#
_symmetry.space_group_name_H-M   'P 1'
#
loop_
_entity.id
_entity.type
_entity.pdbx_description
1 polymer ?
#
loop_
_entity_poly.entity_id
_entity_poly.type
_entity_poly.pdbx_seq_one_letter_code
_entity_poly.pdbx_strand_id
1 'polypeptide(L)'
;MTREGASDPIGFGSGISDDHKDGIRWVDYSNISWNPVFCKRCDICVEICPKNTLVLRNDAIIEEQDCILCGLCERYCPDLAIEMLPEAVAAHAAGGGSTTEPS
;
A
#
# COMPACT_ATOMS: atom_id res chain seq x y z
N MET A 1 29.06 -16.61 -35.32
CA MET A 1 27.93 -17.25 -34.63
C MET A 1 27.42 -16.38 -33.48
N THR A 2 26.89 -15.18 -33.73
CA THR A 2 26.07 -14.43 -32.75
C THR A 2 25.22 -13.41 -33.52
N ARG A 3 24.11 -13.87 -34.09
CA ARG A 3 23.07 -13.02 -34.68
C ARG A 3 21.86 -13.06 -33.76
N GLU A 4 21.48 -11.88 -33.27
CA GLU A 4 20.10 -11.39 -33.27
C GLU A 4 19.13 -12.21 -32.40
N GLY A 5 19.26 -12.02 -31.09
CA GLY A 5 18.26 -12.42 -30.12
C GLY A 5 17.09 -11.43 -30.04
N ALA A 6 15.89 -11.99 -30.18
CA ALA A 6 14.62 -11.54 -29.61
C ALA A 6 14.07 -10.18 -30.06
N SER A 7 13.61 -10.12 -31.30
CA SER A 7 12.41 -9.35 -31.64
C SER A 7 11.17 -10.16 -31.23
N ASP A 8 10.79 -10.08 -29.96
CA ASP A 8 9.47 -10.50 -29.48
C ASP A 8 8.53 -9.28 -29.49
N PRO A 9 7.58 -9.17 -30.44
CA PRO A 9 6.62 -8.07 -30.48
C PRO A 9 5.51 -8.16 -29.40
N ILE A 10 5.74 -8.92 -28.33
CA ILE A 10 4.90 -9.01 -27.12
C ILE A 10 5.80 -8.85 -25.88
N GLY A 11 6.72 -7.88 -25.94
CA GLY A 11 7.59 -7.54 -24.82
C GLY A 11 6.89 -6.58 -23.88
N PHE A 12 6.54 -7.06 -22.68
CA PHE A 12 6.30 -6.23 -21.49
C PHE A 12 7.43 -5.20 -21.40
N GLY A 13 7.12 -3.94 -21.72
CA GLY A 13 8.08 -2.87 -21.71
C GLY A 13 8.56 -2.61 -20.29
N SER A 14 9.76 -3.09 -19.97
CA SER A 14 10.53 -2.64 -18.81
C SER A 14 10.80 -1.15 -18.94
N GLY A 15 9.99 -0.33 -18.28
CA GLY A 15 10.18 1.11 -18.31
C GLY A 15 9.18 1.91 -17.51
N ILE A 16 9.22 1.79 -16.18
CA ILE A 16 9.07 2.96 -15.28
C ILE A 16 9.77 2.63 -13.94
N SER A 17 10.14 3.66 -13.20
CA SER A 17 11.12 3.72 -12.11
C SER A 17 10.87 2.81 -10.90
N ASP A 18 11.95 2.62 -10.14
CA ASP A 18 12.20 1.74 -8.97
C ASP A 18 11.25 1.83 -7.77
N ASP A 19 10.07 2.42 -7.93
CA ASP A 19 9.18 2.75 -6.82
C ASP A 19 7.81 2.02 -6.92
N HIS A 20 7.33 1.65 -8.12
CA HIS A 20 6.18 0.75 -8.34
C HIS A 20 6.23 0.19 -9.78
N LYS A 21 7.13 -0.77 -10.03
CA LYS A 21 7.58 -1.22 -11.38
C LYS A 21 6.60 -2.09 -12.18
N ASP A 22 5.43 -2.44 -11.65
CA ASP A 22 4.52 -3.41 -12.27
C ASP A 22 3.40 -2.80 -13.14
N GLY A 23 3.38 -1.48 -13.33
CA GLY A 23 2.26 -0.78 -13.99
C GLY A 23 0.98 -0.74 -13.14
N ILE A 24 1.17 -0.86 -11.82
CA ILE A 24 0.11 -0.97 -10.83
C ILE A 24 -0.19 0.41 -10.25
N ARG A 25 -1.48 0.78 -10.23
CA ARG A 25 -1.95 2.07 -9.73
C ARG A 25 -2.11 2.02 -8.21
N TRP A 26 -1.17 2.63 -7.49
CA TRP A 26 -1.32 2.95 -6.07
C TRP A 26 -1.96 4.33 -5.90
N VAL A 27 -2.65 4.51 -4.78
CA VAL A 27 -3.31 5.75 -4.38
C VAL A 27 -2.84 6.08 -2.98
N ASP A 28 -2.02 7.12 -2.89
CA ASP A 28 -1.44 7.56 -1.63
C ASP A 28 -2.39 8.53 -0.91
N TYR A 29 -2.56 8.30 0.39
CA TYR A 29 -3.29 9.17 1.32
C TYR A 29 -2.31 9.84 2.29
N SER A 30 -2.78 10.21 3.48
CA SER A 30 -1.94 10.91 4.47
C SER A 30 -1.06 9.95 5.27
N ASN A 31 -1.55 8.74 5.56
CA ASN A 31 -0.80 7.76 6.34
C ASN A 31 -0.73 6.37 5.68
N ILE A 32 -1.54 6.11 4.66
CA ILE A 32 -1.60 4.82 3.97
C ILE A 32 -1.49 4.98 2.46
N SER A 33 -1.04 3.93 1.78
CA SER A 33 -1.17 3.75 0.34
C SER A 33 -2.14 2.60 0.07
N TRP A 34 -3.03 2.77 -0.90
CA TRP A 34 -4.05 1.79 -1.26
C TRP A 34 -4.03 1.47 -2.74
N ASN A 35 -4.27 0.21 -3.07
CA ASN A 35 -4.23 -0.30 -4.43
C ASN A 35 -5.60 -0.86 -4.88
N PRO A 36 -6.33 -0.14 -5.76
CA PRO A 36 -7.61 -0.63 -6.31
C PRO A 36 -7.51 -1.94 -7.09
N VAL A 37 -6.35 -2.30 -7.65
CA VAL A 37 -6.18 -3.50 -8.47
C VAL A 37 -6.19 -4.76 -7.60
N PHE A 38 -5.52 -4.71 -6.45
CA PHE A 38 -5.49 -5.83 -5.50
C PHE A 38 -6.69 -5.83 -4.56
N CYS A 39 -7.27 -4.68 -4.25
CA CYS A 39 -8.36 -4.57 -3.30
C CYS A 39 -9.62 -5.33 -3.77
N LYS A 40 -10.04 -6.31 -2.98
CA LYS A 40 -11.29 -7.07 -3.20
C LYS A 40 -12.53 -6.41 -2.60
N ARG A 41 -12.38 -5.26 -1.93
CA ARG A 41 -13.46 -4.54 -1.24
C ARG A 41 -14.17 -5.43 -0.22
N CYS A 42 -13.40 -6.13 0.59
CA CYS A 42 -13.90 -7.04 1.63
C CYS A 42 -14.21 -6.36 2.97
N ASP A 43 -14.01 -5.04 3.08
CA ASP A 43 -14.25 -4.22 4.28
C ASP A 43 -13.47 -4.60 5.56
N ILE A 44 -12.58 -5.61 5.52
CA ILE A 44 -11.79 -6.04 6.69
C ILE A 44 -10.99 -4.87 7.29
N CYS A 45 -10.37 -4.04 6.46
CA CYS A 45 -9.59 -2.89 6.94
C CYS A 45 -10.46 -1.82 7.62
N VAL A 46 -11.73 -1.70 7.23
CA VAL A 46 -12.72 -0.79 7.82
C VAL A 46 -13.16 -1.32 9.19
N GLU A 47 -13.49 -2.62 9.26
CA GLU A 47 -13.97 -3.26 10.49
C GLU A 47 -12.89 -3.36 11.58
N ILE A 48 -11.64 -3.65 11.19
CA ILE A 48 -10.54 -3.81 12.15
C ILE A 48 -9.99 -2.47 12.65
N CYS A 49 -10.34 -1.35 12.00
CA CYS A 49 -9.80 -0.05 12.36
C CYS A 49 -10.36 0.42 13.72
N PRO A 50 -9.54 0.52 14.78
CA PRO A 50 -10.01 0.87 16.13
C PRO A 50 -10.50 2.32 16.24
N LYS A 51 -10.15 3.16 15.27
CA LYS A 51 -10.56 4.56 15.17
C LYS A 51 -11.60 4.79 14.09
N ASN A 52 -11.99 3.75 13.36
CA ASN A 52 -12.93 3.82 12.23
C ASN A 52 -12.58 4.91 11.20
N THR A 53 -11.29 5.13 10.95
CA THR A 53 -10.78 6.17 10.04
C THR A 53 -10.71 5.71 8.60
N LEU A 54 -11.04 4.44 8.32
CA LEU A 54 -11.08 3.90 6.97
C LEU A 54 -12.54 3.68 6.60
N VAL A 55 -12.94 4.13 5.42
CA VAL A 55 -14.30 3.94 4.90
C VAL A 55 -14.24 3.43 3.46
N LEU A 56 -15.07 2.44 3.14
CA LEU A 56 -15.27 2.00 1.75
C LEU A 56 -16.42 2.82 1.14
N ARG A 57 -16.12 3.61 0.11
CA ARG A 57 -17.13 4.34 -0.68
C ARG A 57 -16.82 4.23 -2.16
N ASN A 58 -17.83 3.93 -2.97
CA ASN A 58 -17.70 3.81 -4.43
C ASN A 58 -16.54 2.88 -4.85
N ASP A 59 -16.45 1.71 -4.21
CA ASP A 59 -15.36 0.73 -4.41
C ASP A 59 -13.93 1.23 -4.09
N ALA A 60 -13.80 2.37 -3.41
CA ALA A 60 -12.53 2.93 -2.98
C ALA A 60 -12.42 2.98 -1.47
N ILE A 61 -11.25 2.58 -0.95
CA ILE A 61 -10.88 2.79 0.45
C ILE A 61 -10.45 4.24 0.60
N ILE A 62 -11.10 4.99 1.48
CA ILE A 62 -10.80 6.39 1.76
C ILE A 62 -10.30 6.47 3.20
N GLU A 63 -9.16 7.12 3.37
CA GLU A 63 -8.64 7.50 4.68
C GLU A 63 -9.27 8.82 5.15
N GLU A 64 -9.90 8.77 6.33
CA GLU A 64 -10.38 9.92 7.10
C GLU A 64 -9.31 10.39 8.11
N GLN A 65 -9.63 11.44 8.86
CA GLN A 65 -8.72 12.02 9.85
C GLN A 65 -8.53 11.10 11.07
N ASP A 66 -7.55 11.41 11.93
CA ASP A 66 -7.28 10.70 13.20
C ASP A 66 -6.71 9.28 13.09
N CYS A 67 -6.10 8.93 11.95
CA CYS A 67 -5.36 7.68 11.82
C CYS A 67 -4.18 7.66 12.80
N ILE A 68 -4.12 6.64 13.67
CA ILE A 68 -3.09 6.48 14.70
C ILE A 68 -1.92 5.59 14.26
N LEU A 69 -1.82 5.28 12.95
CA LEU A 69 -0.75 4.46 12.38
C LEU A 69 -0.56 3.11 13.12
N CYS A 70 -1.67 2.46 13.48
CA CYS A 70 -1.63 1.20 14.23
C CYS A 70 -1.18 -0.02 13.39
N GLY A 71 -1.16 0.08 12.05
CA GLY A 71 -0.75 -0.99 11.14
C GLY A 71 -1.70 -2.19 11.04
N LEU A 72 -2.88 -2.15 11.65
CA LEU A 72 -3.83 -3.26 11.60
C LEU A 72 -4.42 -3.47 10.19
N CYS A 73 -4.70 -2.39 9.47
CA CYS A 73 -5.27 -2.46 8.12
C CYS A 73 -4.33 -3.19 7.13
N GLU A 74 -3.04 -2.89 7.17
CA GLU A 74 -1.99 -3.57 6.41
C GLU A 74 -1.88 -5.05 6.83
N ARG A 75 -1.73 -5.31 8.14
CA ARG A 75 -1.53 -6.67 8.66
C ARG A 75 -2.70 -7.63 8.35
N TYR A 76 -3.93 -7.12 8.39
CA TYR A 76 -5.13 -7.93 8.20
C TYR A 76 -5.63 -7.94 6.74
N CYS A 77 -5.02 -7.20 5.82
CA CYS A 77 -5.39 -7.26 4.42
C CYS A 77 -4.86 -8.57 3.80
N PRO A 78 -5.74 -9.52 3.40
CA PRO A 78 -5.29 -10.80 2.85
C PRO A 78 -4.67 -10.67 1.46
N ASP A 79 -5.04 -9.63 0.72
CA ASP A 79 -4.56 -9.35 -0.65
C ASP A 79 -3.40 -8.34 -0.68
N LEU A 80 -2.93 -7.86 0.48
CA LEU A 80 -1.89 -6.82 0.59
C LEU A 80 -2.17 -5.60 -0.30
N ALA A 81 -3.44 -5.19 -0.35
CA ALA A 81 -3.90 -4.08 -1.17
C ALA A 81 -3.80 -2.71 -0.48
N ILE A 82 -3.27 -2.67 0.74
CA ILE A 82 -3.14 -1.48 1.58
C ILE A 82 -1.86 -1.60 2.40
N GLU A 83 -1.09 -0.53 2.42
CA GLU A 83 0.22 -0.44 3.08
C GLU A 83 0.30 0.87 3.87
N MET A 84 1.12 0.91 4.92
CA MET A 84 1.40 2.17 5.61
C MET A 84 2.48 2.95 4.85
N LEU A 85 2.30 4.26 4.72
CA LEU A 85 3.30 5.12 4.11
C LEU A 85 4.54 5.21 5.01
N PRO A 86 5.73 4.84 4.51
CA PRO A 86 6.94 4.78 5.34
C PRO A 86 7.33 6.15 5.92
N GLU A 87 7.07 7.24 5.20
CA GLU A 87 7.30 8.60 5.68
C GLU A 87 6.35 8.99 6.83
N ALA A 88 5.09 8.56 6.78
CA ALA A 88 4.11 8.80 7.83
C ALA A 88 4.46 8.00 9.10
N VAL A 89 4.84 6.73 8.91
CA VAL A 89 5.33 5.85 9.98
C VAL A 89 6.59 6.44 10.63
N ALA A 90 7.56 6.90 9.83
CA ALA A 90 8.78 7.52 10.33
C ALA A 90 8.50 8.80 11.11
N ALA A 91 7.60 9.65 10.62
CA ALA A 91 7.18 10.86 11.32
C ALA A 91 6.51 10.54 12.68
N HIS A 92 5.65 9.53 12.72
CA HIS A 92 4.98 9.10 13.94
C HIS A 92 5.93 8.46 14.95
N ALA A 93 6.89 7.66 14.47
CA ALA A 93 7.95 7.07 15.30
C ALA A 93 8.91 8.14 15.87
N ALA A 94 9.19 9.22 15.12
CA ALA A 94 10.01 10.33 15.59
C ALA A 94 9.33 11.20 16.66
N GLY A 95 7.99 11.17 16.76
CA GLY A 95 7.20 12.00 17.67
C GLY A 95 6.90 11.40 19.06
N GLY A 96 7.07 10.10 19.27
CA GLY A 96 6.75 9.45 20.55
C GLY A 96 7.26 8.00 20.63
N GLY A 97 8.31 7.78 21.41
CA GLY A 97 9.03 6.51 21.45
C GLY A 97 8.34 5.36 22.18
N SER A 98 8.58 4.15 21.67
CA SER A 98 9.03 3.00 22.45
C SER A 98 9.68 2.02 21.49
N THR A 99 11.01 2.03 21.47
CA THR A 99 11.82 0.93 20.97
C THR A 99 11.42 -0.34 21.68
N THR A 100 10.83 -1.29 20.96
CA THR A 100 11.03 -2.70 21.29
C THR A 100 11.44 -3.41 20.01
N GLU A 101 12.76 -3.56 19.88
CA GLU A 101 13.42 -4.52 19.00
C GLU A 101 12.79 -5.92 19.17
N PRO A 102 12.46 -6.64 18.09
CA PRO A 102 12.39 -8.09 18.16
C PRO A 102 13.82 -8.67 18.09
N SER A 103 14.10 -9.56 19.05
CA SER A 103 15.36 -10.24 19.38
C SER A 103 16.01 -11.05 18.27
#